data_AF-A0A532B222-F1
#
_entry.id   AF-A0A532B222-F1
#
_cell.length_a   1.000
_cell.length_b   1.000
_cell.length_c   1.000
_cell.angle_alpha   90.00
_cell.angle_beta   90.00
_cell.angle_gamma   90.00
#
_symmetry.space_group_name_H-M   'P 1'
#
loop_
_entity.id
_entity.type
_entity.pdbx_description
1 polymer ?
#
loop_
_entity_poly.entity_id
_entity_poly.type
_entity_poly.pdbx_seq_one_letter_code
_entity_poly.pdbx_strand_id
1 'polypeptide(L)'
;VIAVLVAACLTFKGGRETLRICVDSLAEGAKNALPVGIACAIVGIVIGTLTLTGIASTFIGWIISIGENNLFLSLLLTMLTCLVLGMGIPTIPNYIITSSLAGPALLSLGVPLVVSHMFVFYFGIMADLTPPVALAAFAAAPMAKESGLKIGIQATKLAIAGFVVPFMAVYTPALMLQDPGPIAAQFGYPVEVAYIVIKACIGIVLWGAAAVGFLARRMAWWE
;
A
#
# COMPACT_ATOMS: atom_id res chain seq x y z
N VAL A 1 8.51 31.97 6.69
CA VAL A 1 9.64 31.27 6.04
C VAL A 1 9.64 31.44 4.53
N ILE A 2 8.62 30.97 3.79
CA ILE A 2 8.57 31.06 2.31
C ILE A 2 8.68 32.51 1.81
N ALA A 3 7.92 33.45 2.37
CA ALA A 3 8.00 34.87 1.99
C ALA A 3 9.40 35.48 2.20
N VAL A 4 10.11 35.04 3.25
CA VAL A 4 11.48 35.48 3.55
C VAL A 4 12.46 34.90 2.54
N LEU A 5 12.29 33.63 2.14
CA LEU A 5 13.10 32.99 1.09
C LEU A 5 12.88 33.63 -0.28
N VAL A 6 11.65 34.01 -0.60
CA VAL A 6 11.31 34.74 -1.83
C VAL A 6 11.95 36.13 -1.82
N ALA A 7 11.84 36.87 -0.71
CA ALA A 7 12.48 38.17 -0.55
C ALA A 7 14.02 38.08 -0.66
N ALA A 8 14.64 37.06 -0.05
CA ALA A 8 16.06 36.80 -0.18
C ALA A 8 16.46 36.53 -1.65
N CYS A 9 15.72 35.69 -2.37
CA CYS A 9 15.98 35.41 -3.79
C CYS A 9 15.87 36.66 -4.68
N LEU A 10 15.08 37.68 -4.31
CA LEU A 10 15.04 38.94 -5.06
C LEU A 10 16.31 39.79 -4.89
N THR A 11 17.06 39.60 -3.79
CA THR A 11 18.25 40.39 -3.43
C THR A 11 19.58 39.75 -3.86
N PHE A 12 19.65 38.43 -3.97
CA PHE A 12 20.86 37.71 -4.39
C PHE A 12 21.00 37.62 -5.92
N LYS A 13 22.23 37.71 -6.44
CA LYS A 13 22.53 37.48 -7.87
C LYS A 13 22.10 36.05 -8.26
N GLY A 14 21.28 35.94 -9.30
CA GLY A 14 20.71 34.67 -9.78
C GLY A 14 19.37 34.29 -9.14
N GLY A 15 18.95 34.92 -8.03
CA GLY A 15 17.73 34.50 -7.35
C GLY A 15 16.43 34.87 -8.08
N ARG A 16 16.43 35.85 -9.00
CA ARG A 16 15.30 36.08 -9.92
C ARG A 16 15.10 34.93 -10.91
N GLU A 17 16.19 34.31 -11.35
CA GLU A 17 16.13 33.12 -12.22
C GLU A 17 15.65 31.91 -11.42
N THR A 18 16.13 31.74 -10.19
CA THR A 18 15.61 30.72 -9.26
C THR A 18 14.10 30.87 -9.03
N LEU A 19 13.60 32.09 -8.82
CA LEU A 19 12.16 32.34 -8.66
C LEU A 19 11.37 31.95 -9.91
N ARG A 20 11.91 32.21 -11.10
CA ARG A 20 11.28 31.78 -12.36
C ARG A 20 11.22 30.26 -12.47
N ILE A 21 12.32 29.57 -12.16
CA ILE A 21 12.36 28.10 -12.10
C ILE A 21 11.35 27.56 -11.09
N CYS A 22 11.22 28.18 -9.92
CA CYS A 22 10.21 27.77 -8.93
C CYS A 22 8.78 27.90 -9.46
N VAL A 23 8.46 29.00 -10.18
CA VAL A 23 7.14 29.18 -10.80
C VAL A 23 6.91 28.16 -11.91
N ASP A 24 7.90 27.93 -12.77
CA ASP A 24 7.82 26.94 -13.85
C ASP A 24 7.65 25.52 -13.28
N SER A 25 8.38 25.19 -12.21
CA SER A 25 8.24 23.93 -11.47
C SER A 25 6.86 23.77 -10.83
N LEU A 26 6.26 24.87 -10.34
CA LEU A 26 4.90 24.85 -9.80
C LEU A 26 3.87 24.58 -10.90
N ALA A 27 4.05 25.20 -12.08
CA ALA A 27 3.22 24.94 -13.25
C ALA A 27 3.36 23.50 -13.76
N GLU A 28 4.57 22.95 -13.73
CA GLU A 28 4.85 21.56 -14.09
C GLU A 28 4.25 20.59 -13.07
N GLY A 29 4.33 20.90 -11.77
CA GLY A 29 3.64 20.18 -10.71
C GLY A 29 2.12 20.14 -10.94
N ALA A 30 1.51 21.26 -11.33
CA ALA A 30 0.08 21.32 -11.66
C ALA A 30 -0.27 20.45 -12.89
N LYS A 31 0.57 20.45 -13.93
CA LYS A 31 0.38 19.59 -15.11
C LYS A 31 0.51 18.10 -14.77
N ASN A 32 1.44 17.74 -13.91
CA ASN A 32 1.62 16.36 -13.43
C ASN A 32 0.49 15.90 -12.50
N ALA A 33 -0.27 16.83 -11.90
CA ALA A 33 -1.45 16.51 -11.09
C ALA A 33 -2.72 16.25 -11.92
N LEU A 34 -2.80 16.70 -13.18
CA LEU A 34 -3.98 16.52 -14.04
C LEU A 34 -4.40 15.04 -14.18
N PRO A 35 -3.50 14.07 -14.46
CA PRO A 35 -3.87 12.67 -14.56
C PRO A 35 -4.53 12.12 -13.28
N VAL A 36 -4.06 12.56 -12.10
CA VAL A 36 -4.65 12.20 -10.81
C VAL A 36 -6.07 12.78 -10.71
N GLY A 37 -6.26 14.05 -11.07
CA GLY A 37 -7.57 14.70 -11.06
C GLY A 37 -8.59 14.01 -11.97
N ILE A 38 -8.18 13.62 -13.19
CA ILE A 38 -9.03 12.88 -14.14
C ILE A 38 -9.39 11.51 -13.56
N ALA A 39 -8.44 10.79 -12.98
CA ALA A 39 -8.69 9.50 -12.34
C ALA A 39 -9.70 9.65 -11.18
N CYS A 40 -9.53 10.66 -10.32
CA CYS A 40 -10.47 10.95 -9.23
C CYS A 40 -11.89 11.26 -9.73
N ALA A 41 -12.03 12.02 -10.83
CA ALA A 41 -13.35 12.34 -11.39
C ALA A 41 -14.08 11.08 -11.91
N ILE A 42 -13.37 10.21 -12.63
CA ILE A 42 -13.91 8.95 -13.15
C ILE A 42 -14.26 8.00 -12.00
N VAL A 43 -13.34 7.82 -11.05
CA VAL A 43 -13.59 6.96 -9.89
C VAL A 43 -14.72 7.49 -9.01
N GLY A 44 -14.89 8.80 -8.90
CA GLY A 44 -16.02 9.41 -8.21
C GLY A 44 -17.37 8.99 -8.80
N ILE A 45 -17.48 8.87 -10.12
CA ILE A 45 -18.68 8.33 -10.79
C ILE A 45 -18.88 6.86 -10.40
N VAL A 46 -17.81 6.05 -10.42
CA VAL A 46 -17.87 4.63 -10.04
C VAL A 46 -18.28 4.44 -8.59
N ILE A 47 -17.70 5.20 -7.66
CA ILE A 47 -18.07 5.16 -6.24
C ILE A 47 -19.51 5.64 -6.06
N GLY A 48 -19.92 6.69 -6.77
CA GLY A 48 -21.30 7.18 -6.77
C GLY A 48 -22.30 6.10 -7.20
N THR A 49 -22.03 5.38 -8.30
CA THR A 49 -22.90 4.28 -8.76
C THR A 49 -22.88 3.10 -7.80
N LEU A 50 -21.73 2.71 -7.25
CA LEU A 50 -21.61 1.63 -6.26
C LEU A 50 -22.35 1.94 -4.94
N THR A 51 -22.35 3.21 -4.54
CA THR A 51 -23.05 3.68 -3.35
C THR A 51 -24.56 3.70 -3.59
N LEU A 52 -25.01 4.24 -4.72
CA LEU A 52 -26.44 4.29 -5.10
C LEU A 52 -27.04 2.90 -5.29
N THR A 53 -26.26 1.94 -5.78
CA THR A 53 -26.68 0.52 -5.93
C THR A 53 -26.62 -0.27 -4.62
N GLY A 54 -25.99 0.28 -3.55
CA GLY A 54 -25.83 -0.39 -2.26
C GLY A 54 -24.78 -1.50 -2.23
N ILE A 55 -24.08 -1.75 -3.35
CA ILE A 55 -23.02 -2.77 -3.45
C ILE A 55 -21.88 -2.44 -2.49
N ALA A 56 -21.45 -1.17 -2.47
CA ALA A 56 -20.38 -0.70 -1.59
C ALA A 56 -20.69 -0.98 -0.10
N SER A 57 -21.88 -0.56 0.34
CA SER A 57 -22.34 -0.72 1.72
C SER A 57 -22.47 -2.20 2.11
N THR A 58 -22.89 -3.05 1.17
CA THR A 58 -23.01 -4.50 1.40
C THR A 58 -21.62 -5.11 1.64
N PHE A 59 -20.63 -4.80 0.79
CA PHE A 59 -19.26 -5.31 0.96
C PHE A 59 -18.62 -4.84 2.27
N ILE A 60 -18.79 -3.57 2.62
CA ILE A 60 -18.33 -3.03 3.92
C ILE A 60 -18.97 -3.80 5.08
N GLY A 61 -20.29 -4.01 5.02
CA GLY A 61 -21.02 -4.75 6.04
C GLY A 61 -20.53 -6.20 6.22
N TRP A 62 -20.13 -6.87 5.13
CA TRP A 62 -19.56 -8.23 5.20
C TRP A 62 -18.19 -8.24 5.87
N ILE A 63 -17.32 -7.28 5.54
CA ILE A 63 -16.00 -7.14 6.16
C ILE A 63 -16.15 -6.88 7.67
N ILE A 64 -17.08 -6.02 8.06
CA ILE A 64 -17.33 -5.68 9.47
C ILE A 64 -17.93 -6.87 10.21
N SER A 65 -18.98 -7.53 9.70
CA SER A 65 -19.65 -8.63 10.42
C SER A 65 -18.74 -9.83 10.68
N ILE A 66 -17.83 -10.11 9.73
CA ILE A 66 -16.78 -11.12 9.92
C ILE A 66 -15.73 -10.62 10.93
N GLY A 67 -15.38 -9.34 10.84
CA GLY A 67 -14.35 -8.70 11.69
C GLY A 67 -14.74 -8.56 13.15
N GLU A 68 -16.02 -8.35 13.45
CA GLU A 68 -16.55 -8.32 14.83
C GLU A 68 -16.25 -9.62 15.58
N ASN A 69 -16.23 -10.75 14.87
CA ASN A 69 -15.91 -12.06 15.43
C ASN A 69 -14.43 -12.41 15.30
N ASN A 70 -13.79 -12.04 14.18
CA ASN A 70 -12.39 -12.35 13.92
C ASN A 70 -11.75 -11.34 12.96
N LEU A 71 -10.93 -10.45 13.51
CA LEU A 71 -10.17 -9.46 12.75
C LEU A 71 -9.29 -10.10 11.66
N PHE A 72 -8.68 -11.26 11.90
CA PHE A 72 -7.83 -11.93 10.92
C PHE A 72 -8.61 -12.31 9.65
N LEU A 73 -9.81 -12.86 9.82
CA LEU A 73 -10.67 -13.25 8.69
C LEU A 73 -11.16 -12.02 7.92
N SER A 74 -11.44 -10.93 8.61
CA SER A 74 -11.80 -9.66 7.97
C SER A 74 -10.66 -9.06 7.16
N LEU A 75 -9.42 -9.12 7.68
CA LEU A 75 -8.23 -8.71 6.94
C LEU A 75 -7.99 -9.62 5.72
N LEU A 76 -8.20 -10.93 5.85
CA LEU A 76 -8.09 -11.87 4.74
C LEU A 76 -9.13 -11.57 3.65
N LEU A 77 -10.39 -11.35 4.03
CA LEU A 77 -11.45 -10.96 3.08
C LEU A 77 -11.09 -9.63 2.40
N THR A 78 -10.65 -8.64 3.18
CA THR A 78 -10.24 -7.34 2.68
C THR A 78 -9.08 -7.46 1.68
N MET A 79 -8.08 -8.29 1.99
CA MET A 79 -6.97 -8.59 1.09
C MET A 79 -7.49 -9.16 -0.24
N LEU A 80 -8.35 -10.18 -0.19
CA LEU A 80 -8.92 -10.79 -1.39
C LEU A 80 -9.74 -9.77 -2.20
N THR A 81 -10.54 -8.94 -1.54
CA THR A 81 -11.29 -7.87 -2.19
C THR A 81 -10.37 -6.85 -2.85
N CYS A 82 -9.29 -6.42 -2.18
CA CYS A 82 -8.32 -5.48 -2.76
C CYS A 82 -7.58 -6.10 -3.95
N LEU A 83 -7.21 -7.39 -3.88
CA LEU A 83 -6.59 -8.10 -5.00
C LEU A 83 -7.53 -8.16 -6.20
N VAL A 84 -8.80 -8.51 -6.00
CA VAL A 84 -9.78 -8.60 -7.11
C VAL A 84 -10.12 -7.23 -7.69
N LEU A 85 -10.35 -6.22 -6.85
CA LEU A 85 -10.67 -4.86 -7.29
C LEU A 85 -9.50 -4.16 -7.96
N GLY A 86 -8.26 -4.48 -7.56
CA GLY A 86 -7.05 -3.89 -8.11
C GLY A 86 -6.60 -4.47 -9.45
N MET A 87 -7.19 -5.58 -9.89
CA MET A 87 -6.78 -6.26 -11.11
C MET A 87 -7.02 -5.43 -12.37
N GLY A 88 -5.93 -5.01 -13.02
CA GLY A 88 -5.97 -4.47 -14.39
C GLY A 88 -6.29 -2.98 -14.48
N ILE A 89 -6.19 -2.25 -13.37
CA ILE A 89 -6.45 -0.82 -13.28
C ILE A 89 -5.16 -0.11 -12.82
N PRO A 90 -4.84 1.09 -13.33
CA PRO A 90 -3.67 1.84 -12.86
C PRO A 90 -3.70 2.09 -11.33
N THR A 91 -2.52 2.16 -10.71
CA THR A 91 -2.35 2.23 -9.24
C THR A 91 -3.14 3.35 -8.57
N ILE A 92 -3.25 4.52 -9.20
CA ILE A 92 -4.01 5.67 -8.66
C ILE A 92 -5.51 5.32 -8.54
N PRO A 93 -6.24 5.01 -9.64
CA PRO A 93 -7.65 4.63 -9.53
C PRO A 93 -7.88 3.38 -8.68
N ASN A 94 -6.98 2.40 -8.72
CA ASN A 94 -7.03 1.21 -7.84
C ASN A 94 -7.06 1.61 -6.36
N TYR A 95 -6.13 2.46 -5.93
CA TYR A 95 -6.10 2.96 -4.55
C TYR A 95 -7.37 3.71 -4.17
N ILE A 96 -7.89 4.59 -5.04
CA ILE A 96 -9.09 5.38 -4.72
C ILE A 96 -10.30 4.45 -4.51
N ILE A 97 -10.48 3.44 -5.36
CA ILE A 97 -11.56 2.46 -5.25
C ILE A 97 -11.41 1.62 -3.97
N THR A 98 -10.25 0.99 -3.79
CA THR A 98 -10.01 0.09 -2.64
C THR A 98 -10.06 0.83 -1.32
N SER A 99 -9.51 2.04 -1.23
CA SER A 99 -9.54 2.85 -0.01
C SER A 99 -10.92 3.40 0.31
N SER A 100 -11.76 3.69 -0.68
CA SER A 100 -13.12 4.17 -0.45
C SER A 100 -14.10 3.05 -0.06
N LEU A 101 -13.81 1.81 -0.47
CA LEU A 101 -14.63 0.64 -0.14
C LEU A 101 -14.13 -0.06 1.12
N ALA A 102 -12.88 -0.53 1.15
CA ALA A 102 -12.38 -1.37 2.23
C ALA A 102 -11.75 -0.58 3.39
N GLY A 103 -11.23 0.62 3.14
CA GLY A 103 -10.61 1.46 4.18
C GLY A 103 -11.55 1.78 5.35
N PRO A 104 -12.79 2.27 5.11
CA PRO A 104 -13.76 2.53 6.16
C PRO A 104 -14.14 1.30 6.99
N ALA A 105 -14.17 0.12 6.36
CA ALA A 105 -14.49 -1.13 7.05
C ALA A 105 -13.42 -1.47 8.10
N LEU A 106 -12.14 -1.39 7.73
CA LEU A 106 -11.03 -1.61 8.67
C LEU A 106 -10.98 -0.55 9.78
N LEU A 107 -11.24 0.71 9.44
CA LEU A 107 -11.34 1.79 10.43
C LEU A 107 -12.45 1.51 11.46
N SER A 108 -13.59 1.00 11.01
CA SER A 108 -14.73 0.66 11.86
C SER A 108 -14.43 -0.52 12.80
N LEU A 109 -13.48 -1.37 12.42
CA LEU A 109 -12.95 -2.48 13.23
C LEU A 109 -11.82 -2.05 14.19
N GLY A 110 -11.55 -0.74 14.30
CA GLY A 110 -10.55 -0.20 15.23
C GLY A 110 -9.12 -0.15 14.68
N VAL A 111 -8.92 -0.42 13.39
CA VAL A 111 -7.60 -0.27 12.75
C VAL A 111 -7.32 1.22 12.51
N PRO A 112 -6.15 1.76 12.91
CA PRO A 112 -5.83 3.17 12.72
C PRO A 112 -5.94 3.59 11.25
N LEU A 113 -6.41 4.81 11.00
CA LEU A 113 -6.72 5.30 9.66
C LEU A 113 -5.56 5.11 8.67
N VAL A 114 -4.35 5.52 9.05
CA VAL A 114 -3.17 5.40 8.19
C VAL A 114 -2.87 3.94 7.87
N VAL A 115 -2.99 3.05 8.85
CA VAL A 115 -2.75 1.60 8.66
C VAL A 115 -3.81 1.00 7.74
N SER A 116 -5.09 1.36 7.91
CA SER A 116 -6.19 0.93 7.05
C SER A 116 -5.95 1.32 5.59
N HIS A 117 -5.56 2.58 5.33
CA HIS A 117 -5.23 3.06 3.98
C HIS A 117 -4.01 2.36 3.39
N MET A 118 -2.99 2.09 4.20
CA MET A 118 -1.77 1.43 3.73
C MET A 118 -1.99 -0.07 3.50
N PHE A 119 -2.85 -0.72 4.27
CA PHE A 119 -3.26 -2.11 4.05
C PHE A 119 -3.91 -2.30 2.68
N VAL A 120 -4.92 -1.49 2.37
CA VAL A 120 -5.64 -1.57 1.09
C VAL A 120 -4.76 -1.12 -0.08
N PHE A 121 -3.93 -0.08 0.11
CA PHE A 121 -2.97 0.37 -0.90
C PHE A 121 -1.93 -0.71 -1.24
N TYR A 122 -1.38 -1.36 -0.22
CA TYR A 122 -0.37 -2.40 -0.39
C TYR A 122 -0.94 -3.57 -1.18
N PHE A 123 -2.12 -4.08 -0.82
CA PHE A 123 -2.75 -5.17 -1.57
C PHE A 123 -3.27 -4.74 -2.94
N GLY A 124 -3.64 -3.47 -3.11
CA GLY A 124 -3.90 -2.89 -4.42
C GLY A 124 -2.68 -3.04 -5.34
N ILE A 125 -1.47 -2.69 -4.88
CA ILE A 125 -0.23 -2.87 -5.67
C ILE A 125 0.11 -4.35 -5.84
N MET A 126 -0.06 -5.17 -4.81
CA MET A 126 0.20 -6.61 -4.93
C MET A 126 -0.75 -7.29 -5.93
N ALA A 127 -1.90 -6.70 -6.25
CA ALA A 127 -2.79 -7.16 -7.32
C ALA A 127 -2.10 -7.14 -8.69
N ASP A 128 -1.27 -6.12 -8.95
CA ASP A 128 -0.53 -5.98 -10.22
C ASP A 128 0.59 -7.02 -10.36
N LEU A 129 1.00 -7.64 -9.26
CA LEU A 129 1.95 -8.75 -9.22
C LEU A 129 1.24 -10.12 -9.33
N THR A 130 0.06 -10.24 -8.73
CA THR A 130 -0.60 -11.54 -8.50
C THR A 130 -1.30 -12.05 -9.77
N PRO A 131 -1.06 -13.31 -10.20
CA PRO A 131 -1.86 -13.94 -11.25
C PRO A 131 -3.36 -13.94 -10.89
N PRO A 132 -4.27 -13.74 -11.86
CA PRO A 132 -4.07 -13.92 -13.30
C PRO A 132 -3.70 -12.67 -14.11
N VAL A 133 -3.78 -11.45 -13.55
CA VAL A 133 -3.56 -10.22 -14.34
C VAL A 133 -2.10 -9.82 -14.43
N ALA A 134 -1.32 -9.92 -13.34
CA ALA A 134 0.14 -9.76 -13.30
C ALA A 134 0.72 -8.79 -14.37
N LEU A 135 0.20 -7.56 -14.48
CA LEU A 135 0.39 -6.68 -15.65
C LEU A 135 1.88 -6.43 -15.93
N ALA A 136 2.67 -6.25 -14.86
CA ALA A 136 4.11 -6.07 -14.93
C ALA A 136 4.84 -7.30 -15.52
N ALA A 137 4.37 -8.51 -15.20
CA ALA A 137 4.92 -9.74 -15.73
C ALA A 137 4.64 -9.91 -17.23
N PHE A 138 3.46 -9.46 -17.70
CA PHE A 138 3.15 -9.43 -19.14
C PHE A 138 3.97 -8.39 -19.91
N ALA A 139 4.26 -7.24 -19.29
CA ALA A 139 5.18 -6.26 -19.88
C ALA A 139 6.63 -6.77 -19.94
N ALA A 140 7.06 -7.56 -18.95
CA ALA A 140 8.39 -8.16 -18.90
C ALA A 140 8.56 -9.39 -19.83
N ALA A 141 7.47 -10.06 -20.19
CA ALA A 141 7.48 -11.30 -20.98
C ALA A 141 8.24 -11.19 -22.33
N PRO A 142 8.05 -10.15 -23.17
CA PRO A 142 8.81 -9.97 -24.41
C PRO A 142 10.32 -9.80 -24.18
N MET A 143 10.71 -9.17 -23.07
CA MET A 143 12.12 -8.96 -22.72
C MET A 143 12.78 -10.25 -22.24
N ALA A 144 12.06 -11.05 -21.45
CA ALA A 144 12.55 -12.30 -20.88
C ALA A 144 12.40 -13.51 -21.82
N LYS A 145 11.70 -13.36 -22.96
CA LYS A 145 11.37 -14.45 -23.91
C LYS A 145 10.66 -15.64 -23.23
N GLU A 146 9.79 -15.36 -22.26
CA GLU A 146 9.03 -16.37 -21.50
C GLU A 146 7.59 -15.87 -21.28
N SER A 147 6.66 -16.77 -20.95
CA SER A 147 5.26 -16.39 -20.73
C SER A 147 5.07 -15.51 -19.49
N GLY A 148 4.25 -14.46 -19.63
CA GLY A 148 3.95 -13.54 -18.53
C GLY A 148 3.37 -14.24 -17.30
N LEU A 149 2.54 -15.27 -17.51
CA LEU A 149 1.98 -16.06 -16.41
C LEU A 149 3.05 -16.82 -15.62
N LYS A 150 4.04 -17.44 -16.28
CA LYS A 150 5.14 -18.12 -15.58
C LYS A 150 5.99 -17.12 -14.78
N ILE A 151 6.28 -15.97 -15.37
CA ILE A 151 7.00 -14.88 -14.68
C ILE A 151 6.20 -14.42 -13.46
N GLY A 152 4.90 -14.19 -13.61
CA GLY A 152 4.01 -13.78 -12.53
C GLY A 152 3.95 -14.81 -11.39
N ILE A 153 3.80 -16.10 -11.71
CA ILE A 153 3.80 -17.17 -10.68
C ILE A 153 5.13 -17.18 -9.91
N GLN A 154 6.26 -17.07 -10.59
CA GLN A 154 7.57 -17.03 -9.92
C GLN A 154 7.76 -15.75 -9.08
N ALA A 155 7.33 -14.60 -9.62
CA ALA A 155 7.42 -13.33 -8.92
C ALA A 155 6.54 -13.33 -7.64
N THR A 156 5.32 -13.85 -7.73
CA THR A 156 4.44 -14.02 -6.57
C THR A 156 5.05 -14.98 -5.55
N LYS A 157 5.64 -16.11 -6.00
CA LYS A 157 6.32 -17.05 -5.09
C LYS A 157 7.43 -16.38 -4.29
N LEU A 158 8.24 -15.56 -4.94
CA LEU A 158 9.28 -14.76 -4.27
C LEU A 158 8.68 -13.71 -3.33
N ALA A 159 7.55 -13.12 -3.70
CA ALA A 159 6.89 -12.07 -2.94
C ALA A 159 5.99 -12.57 -1.80
N ILE A 160 5.84 -13.89 -1.58
CA ILE A 160 5.02 -14.47 -0.49
C ILE A 160 5.36 -13.85 0.87
N ALA A 161 6.63 -13.52 1.13
CA ALA A 161 7.02 -12.84 2.37
C ALA A 161 6.44 -11.44 2.53
N GLY A 162 6.22 -10.73 1.41
CA GLY A 162 5.59 -9.43 1.39
C GLY A 162 4.09 -9.46 1.74
N PHE A 163 3.39 -10.59 1.54
CA PHE A 163 1.95 -10.67 1.84
C PHE A 163 1.63 -10.59 3.33
N VAL A 164 2.59 -10.92 4.20
CA VAL A 164 2.38 -10.91 5.66
C VAL A 164 2.54 -9.51 6.25
N VAL A 165 3.30 -8.64 5.60
CA VAL A 165 3.67 -7.30 6.12
C VAL A 165 2.46 -6.43 6.48
N PRO A 166 1.41 -6.32 5.65
CA PRO A 166 0.24 -5.52 6.01
C PRO A 166 -0.50 -6.05 7.24
N PHE A 167 -0.56 -7.38 7.42
CA PHE A 167 -1.15 -7.98 8.62
C PHE A 167 -0.35 -7.61 9.87
N MET A 168 0.99 -7.66 9.79
CA MET A 168 1.86 -7.23 10.89
C MET A 168 1.63 -5.76 11.26
N ALA A 169 1.44 -4.88 10.27
CA ALA A 169 1.16 -3.47 10.50
C ALA A 169 -0.19 -3.25 11.20
N VAL A 170 -1.22 -4.05 10.89
CA VAL A 170 -2.53 -3.96 11.56
C VAL A 170 -2.45 -4.43 13.01
N TYR A 171 -1.80 -5.56 13.28
CA TYR A 171 -1.63 -6.06 14.65
C TYR A 171 -0.62 -5.27 15.46
N THR A 172 0.27 -4.51 14.81
CA THR A 172 1.29 -3.71 15.46
C THR A 172 1.46 -2.37 14.74
N PRO A 173 0.54 -1.41 14.96
CA PRO A 173 0.53 -0.11 14.28
C PRO A 173 1.81 0.73 14.47
N ALA A 174 2.55 0.50 15.57
CA ALA A 174 3.85 1.12 15.82
C ALA A 174 4.88 0.86 14.70
N LEU A 175 4.72 -0.20 13.89
CA LEU A 175 5.55 -0.43 12.69
C LEU A 175 5.42 0.72 11.68
N MET A 176 4.28 1.41 11.68
CA MET A 176 3.98 2.57 10.83
C MET A 176 4.04 3.90 11.59
N LEU A 177 4.76 3.92 12.72
CA LEU A 177 4.84 5.06 13.63
C LEU A 177 3.46 5.57 14.08
N GLN A 178 2.47 4.66 14.16
CA GLN A 178 1.14 4.94 14.72
C GLN A 178 1.09 4.56 16.20
N ASP A 179 -0.12 4.51 16.76
CA ASP A 179 -0.42 4.40 18.19
C ASP A 179 0.62 3.63 19.03
N PRO A 180 1.07 4.21 20.16
CA PRO A 180 2.06 3.59 21.03
C PRO A 180 1.47 2.32 21.68
N GLY A 181 2.17 1.20 21.55
CA GLY A 181 1.79 -0.04 22.17
C GLY A 181 2.14 -0.13 23.67
N PRO A 182 1.96 -1.31 24.27
CA PRO A 182 2.19 -1.52 25.70
C PRO A 182 3.66 -1.31 26.13
N ILE A 183 4.62 -1.45 25.21
CA ILE A 183 6.05 -1.37 25.49
C ILE A 183 6.49 0.10 25.62
N ALA A 184 5.85 1.00 24.90
CA ALA A 184 6.11 2.44 24.88
C ALA A 184 5.80 3.07 26.23
N ALA A 185 4.80 2.54 26.96
CA ALA A 185 4.43 3.00 28.29
C ALA A 185 5.55 2.76 29.34
N GLN A 186 6.41 1.76 29.14
CA GLN A 186 7.47 1.39 30.10
C GLN A 186 8.87 1.83 29.67
N PHE A 187 9.19 1.72 28.37
CA PHE A 187 10.55 1.92 27.84
C PHE A 187 10.67 3.11 26.88
N GLY A 188 9.56 3.80 26.60
CA GLY A 188 9.50 4.91 25.66
C GLY A 188 9.24 4.46 24.22
N TYR A 189 8.54 5.33 23.48
CA TYR A 189 8.10 5.07 22.11
C TYR A 189 9.23 4.71 21.11
N PRO A 190 10.40 5.38 21.10
CA PRO A 190 11.47 5.04 20.16
C PRO A 190 12.03 3.63 20.34
N VAL A 191 12.07 3.15 21.59
CA VAL A 191 12.57 1.81 21.93
C VAL A 191 11.60 0.73 21.44
N GLU A 192 10.30 0.96 21.62
CA GLU A 192 9.26 0.07 21.09
C GLU A 192 9.37 -0.06 19.56
N VAL A 193 9.45 1.07 18.85
CA VAL A 193 9.56 1.07 17.38
C VAL A 193 10.80 0.30 16.93
N ALA A 194 11.96 0.56 17.53
CA ALA A 194 13.20 -0.15 17.18
C ALA A 194 13.07 -1.67 17.40
N TYR A 195 12.50 -2.07 18.53
CA TYR A 195 12.27 -3.48 18.84
C TYR A 195 11.34 -4.16 17.84
N ILE A 196 10.22 -3.52 17.50
CA ILE A 196 9.22 -4.05 16.57
C ILE A 196 9.80 -4.15 15.16
N VAL A 197 10.54 -3.12 14.70
CA VAL A 197 11.20 -3.13 13.39
C VAL A 197 12.20 -4.28 13.30
N ILE A 198 13.06 -4.48 14.32
CA ILE A 198 14.02 -5.59 14.35
C ILE A 198 13.28 -6.94 14.31
N LYS A 199 12.24 -7.10 15.14
CA LYS A 199 11.44 -8.32 15.18
C LYS A 199 10.75 -8.59 13.83
N ALA A 200 10.23 -7.55 13.17
CA ALA A 200 9.60 -7.65 11.87
C ALA A 200 10.60 -8.04 10.78
N CYS A 201 11.78 -7.42 10.76
CA CYS A 201 12.86 -7.78 9.84
C CYS A 201 13.27 -9.24 9.99
N ILE A 202 13.48 -9.72 11.23
CA ILE A 202 13.81 -11.12 11.49
C ILE A 202 12.69 -12.04 10.98
N GLY A 203 11.43 -11.71 11.29
CA GLY A 203 10.27 -12.48 10.84
C GLY A 203 10.19 -12.59 9.32
N ILE A 204 10.35 -11.48 8.59
CA ILE A 204 10.29 -11.43 7.13
C ILE A 204 11.47 -12.19 6.51
N VAL A 205 12.69 -12.07 7.07
CA VAL A 205 13.86 -12.81 6.59
C VAL A 205 13.66 -14.31 6.75
N LEU A 206 13.20 -14.77 7.91
CA LEU A 206 12.94 -16.19 8.16
C LEU A 206 11.81 -16.71 7.25
N TRP A 207 10.74 -15.94 7.10
CA TRP A 207 9.63 -16.31 6.22
C TRP A 207 10.04 -16.35 4.75
N GLY A 208 10.83 -15.37 4.29
CA GLY A 208 11.40 -15.35 2.95
C GLY A 208 12.33 -16.53 2.71
N ALA A 209 13.20 -16.84 3.67
CA ALA A 209 14.06 -18.03 3.60
C ALA A 209 13.26 -19.32 3.47
N ALA A 210 12.20 -19.49 4.27
CA ALA A 210 11.32 -20.65 4.20
C ALA A 210 10.58 -20.74 2.86
N ALA A 211 10.05 -19.61 2.34
CA ALA A 211 9.33 -19.56 1.06
C ALA A 211 10.23 -19.85 -0.14
N VAL A 212 11.50 -19.38 -0.10
CA VAL A 212 12.49 -19.60 -1.16
C VAL A 212 13.21 -20.95 -1.02
N GLY A 213 13.30 -21.50 0.20
CA GLY A 213 14.04 -22.70 0.54
C GLY A 213 15.56 -22.48 0.61
N PHE A 214 16.01 -21.24 0.82
CA PHE A 214 17.42 -20.88 0.81
C PHE A 214 17.69 -19.66 1.71
N LEU A 215 18.68 -19.77 2.60
CA LEU A 215 19.20 -18.64 3.41
C LEU A 215 20.71 -18.49 3.19
N ALA A 216 21.53 -19.33 3.83
CA ALA A 216 22.97 -19.44 3.59
C ALA A 216 23.32 -20.74 2.82
N ARG A 217 22.45 -21.74 2.92
CA ARG A 217 22.48 -23.00 2.20
C ARG A 217 21.05 -23.35 1.77
N ARG A 218 20.92 -24.32 0.87
CA ARG A 218 19.61 -24.96 0.61
C ARG A 218 19.10 -25.54 1.91
N MET A 219 17.91 -25.10 2.32
CA MET A 219 17.26 -25.58 3.53
C MET A 219 16.52 -26.88 3.22
N ALA A 220 16.54 -27.81 4.15
CA ALA A 220 15.70 -28.99 4.07
C ALA A 220 14.23 -28.60 4.31
N TRP A 221 13.28 -29.44 3.87
CA TRP A 221 11.85 -29.11 3.94
C TRP A 221 11.29 -29.01 5.38
N TRP A 222 12.06 -29.43 6.39
CA TRP A 222 11.74 -29.34 7.82
C TRP A 222 12.45 -28.18 8.54
N GLU A 223 13.40 -27.50 7.89
CA GLU A 223 14.11 -26.31 8.40
C GLU A 223 13.36 -25.03 8.01
#